data_AF-T0YAI2-F1
#
_entry.id   AF-T0YAI2-F1
#
_cell.length_a   1.000
_cell.length_b   1.000
_cell.length_c   1.000
_cell.angle_alpha   90.00
_cell.angle_beta   90.00
_cell.angle_gamma   90.00
#
_symmetry.space_group_name_H-M   'P 1'
#
loop_
_entity.id
_entity.type
_entity.pdbx_description
1 polymer ?
#
loop_
_entity_poly.entity_id
_entity_poly.type
_entity_poly.pdbx_seq_one_letter_code
_entity_poly.pdbx_strand_id
1 'polypeptide(L)'
;MAVAKGRQLELLERIARAGFDTLELSEGVIDLPRRVQREIVEFSRSHGLRLHWEVGRKSSHNQLSLEETVERISVAKEWSPDLLIVEGRESGRSVEIYDDAGAIKWDWVDRLIAEAPPLPLMFEAPHEIQQTEMILRLGPRVNLGNVAMSSVAALETQRQGFRGDTFGVAPPLPDTRLSPAARFLYHMLRTYGAMDQGKLLTLTGLKRRTVQYALRSLVRGQFLRQLPDPHDYRRRIYSCATEPPRGGATAPRGPPR
;
A
#
# COMPACT_ATOMS: atom_id res chain seq x y z
N MET A 1 2.12 -7.79 26.00
CA MET A 1 1.43 -8.28 27.22
C MET A 1 1.20 -9.79 27.24
N ALA A 2 0.73 -10.43 26.17
CA ALA A 2 0.56 -11.90 26.12
C ALA A 2 1.90 -12.66 26.17
N VAL A 3 2.92 -12.19 25.43
CA VAL A 3 4.29 -12.73 25.49
C VAL A 3 4.87 -12.66 26.90
N ALA A 4 4.72 -11.51 27.58
CA ALA A 4 5.20 -11.33 28.95
C ALA A 4 4.54 -12.29 29.97
N LYS A 5 3.40 -12.91 29.60
CA LYS A 5 2.71 -13.93 30.40
C LYS A 5 2.89 -15.35 29.85
N GLY A 6 3.73 -15.56 28.83
CA GLY A 6 3.93 -16.85 28.18
C GLY A 6 2.70 -17.39 27.44
N ARG A 7 1.77 -16.52 27.05
CA ARG A 7 0.47 -16.87 26.45
C ARG A 7 0.35 -16.44 24.99
N GLN A 8 1.46 -16.31 24.28
CA GLN A 8 1.49 -15.86 22.89
C GLN A 8 0.74 -16.79 21.94
N LEU A 9 0.94 -18.11 22.03
CA LEU A 9 0.27 -19.06 21.12
C LEU A 9 -1.24 -19.04 21.28
N GLU A 10 -1.75 -18.96 22.51
CA GLU A 10 -3.19 -18.87 22.75
C GLU A 10 -3.80 -17.56 22.22
N LEU A 11 -3.07 -16.45 22.30
CA LEU A 11 -3.49 -15.20 21.68
C LEU A 11 -3.55 -15.34 20.15
N LEU A 12 -2.51 -15.92 19.54
CA LEU A 12 -2.44 -16.13 18.10
C LEU A 12 -3.60 -17.00 17.59
N GLU A 13 -3.93 -18.07 18.30
CA GLU A 13 -5.10 -18.92 18.04
C GLU A 13 -6.42 -18.15 18.12
N ARG A 14 -6.53 -17.18 19.04
CA ARG A 14 -7.72 -16.32 19.14
C ARG A 14 -7.79 -15.31 17.99
N ILE A 15 -6.65 -14.75 17.58
CA ILE A 15 -6.53 -13.84 16.43
C ILE A 15 -6.96 -14.57 15.14
N ALA A 16 -6.42 -15.75 14.90
CA ALA A 16 -6.77 -16.56 13.73
C ALA A 16 -8.27 -16.91 13.72
N ARG A 17 -8.82 -17.37 14.85
CA ARG A 17 -10.26 -17.68 14.96
C ARG A 17 -11.17 -16.47 14.81
N ALA A 18 -10.70 -15.28 15.17
CA ALA A 18 -11.47 -14.04 15.00
C ALA A 18 -11.51 -13.56 13.53
N GLY A 19 -10.75 -14.19 12.63
CA GLY A 19 -10.77 -13.89 11.19
C GLY A 19 -9.82 -12.75 10.78
N PHE A 20 -8.87 -12.37 11.63
CA PHE A 20 -7.78 -11.49 11.20
C PHE A 20 -6.90 -12.22 10.17
N ASP A 21 -6.47 -11.49 9.14
CA ASP A 21 -5.64 -12.01 8.04
C ASP A 21 -4.17 -11.57 8.15
N THR A 22 -3.86 -10.74 9.13
CA THR A 22 -2.60 -10.02 9.28
C THR A 22 -2.23 -9.97 10.75
N LEU A 23 -0.96 -10.19 11.04
CA LEU A 23 -0.36 -10.08 12.35
C LEU A 23 0.75 -9.04 12.30
N GLU A 24 0.76 -8.13 13.26
CA GLU A 24 1.87 -7.21 13.48
C GLU A 24 2.71 -7.67 14.67
N LEU A 25 4.02 -7.74 14.48
CA LEU A 25 5.00 -7.97 15.53
C LEU A 25 5.76 -6.67 15.79
N SER A 26 5.66 -6.17 17.03
CA SER A 26 6.35 -4.96 17.49
C SER A 26 7.22 -5.25 18.71
N GLU A 27 8.45 -4.73 18.73
CA GLU A 27 9.35 -4.76 19.90
C GLU A 27 9.39 -3.40 20.63
N GLY A 28 8.37 -2.57 20.42
CA GLY A 28 8.35 -1.18 20.91
C GLY A 28 8.27 -1.02 22.43
N VAL A 29 7.91 -2.08 23.17
CA VAL A 29 7.75 -2.06 24.64
C VAL A 29 8.60 -3.12 25.35
N ILE A 30 8.74 -4.30 24.75
CA ILE A 30 9.55 -5.39 25.28
C ILE A 30 10.42 -5.94 24.15
N ASP A 31 11.66 -6.30 24.48
CA ASP A 31 12.50 -7.06 23.55
C ASP A 31 11.95 -8.50 23.50
N LEU A 32 11.75 -9.03 22.30
CA LEU A 32 11.20 -10.36 22.11
C LEU A 32 12.36 -11.36 21.93
N PRO A 33 12.45 -12.42 22.76
CA PRO A 33 13.45 -13.46 22.53
C PRO A 33 13.29 -14.07 21.13
N ARG A 34 14.40 -14.34 20.43
CA ARG A 34 14.39 -14.96 19.08
C ARG A 34 13.51 -16.21 18.99
N ARG A 35 13.40 -16.98 20.08
CA ARG A 35 12.49 -18.13 20.16
C ARG A 35 11.02 -17.71 19.97
N VAL A 36 10.57 -16.66 20.65
CA VAL A 36 9.19 -16.16 20.56
C VAL A 36 8.93 -15.56 19.18
N GLN A 37 9.91 -14.82 18.63
CA GLN A 37 9.83 -14.31 17.26
C GLN A 37 9.60 -15.45 16.26
N ARG A 38 10.38 -16.54 16.37
CA ARG A 38 10.21 -17.74 15.54
C ARG A 38 8.83 -18.37 15.69
N GLU A 39 8.37 -18.57 16.92
CA GLU A 39 7.03 -19.13 17.20
C GLU A 39 5.93 -18.31 16.51
N ILE A 40 6.04 -16.98 16.55
CA ILE A 40 5.07 -16.07 15.91
C ILE A 40 5.14 -16.19 14.37
N VAL A 41 6.34 -16.18 13.80
CA VAL A 41 6.57 -16.27 12.34
C VAL A 41 6.09 -17.62 11.77
N GLU A 42 6.37 -18.72 12.48
CA GLU A 42 5.91 -20.05 12.08
C GLU A 42 4.39 -20.16 12.18
N PHE A 43 3.79 -19.58 13.23
CA PHE A 43 2.34 -19.50 13.37
C PHE A 43 1.70 -18.71 12.22
N SER A 44 2.22 -17.52 11.90
CA SER A 44 1.65 -16.69 10.83
C SER A 44 1.66 -17.43 9.49
N ARG A 45 2.77 -18.06 9.14
CA ARG A 45 2.93 -18.86 7.91
C ARG A 45 1.98 -20.05 7.84
N SER A 46 1.89 -20.83 8.93
CA SER A 46 1.02 -22.02 8.98
C SER A 46 -0.47 -21.69 8.90
N HIS A 47 -0.87 -20.47 9.28
CA HIS A 47 -2.26 -20.03 9.25
C HIS A 47 -2.57 -19.08 8.08
N GLY A 48 -1.61 -18.86 7.17
CA GLY A 48 -1.79 -17.96 6.02
C GLY A 48 -1.99 -16.49 6.41
N LEU A 49 -1.49 -16.08 7.59
CA LEU A 49 -1.52 -14.70 8.04
C LEU A 49 -0.34 -13.93 7.46
N ARG A 50 -0.60 -12.72 6.96
CA ARG A 50 0.46 -11.77 6.60
C ARG A 50 1.20 -11.31 7.86
N LEU A 51 2.50 -11.25 7.81
CA LEU A 51 3.33 -10.77 8.90
C LEU A 51 3.82 -9.35 8.60
N HIS A 52 3.41 -8.39 9.41
CA HIS A 52 3.99 -7.06 9.43
C HIS A 52 4.96 -6.95 10.60
N TRP A 53 6.09 -6.26 10.39
CA TRP A 53 7.12 -6.08 11.40
C TRP A 53 7.38 -4.61 11.66
N GLU A 54 7.09 -4.16 12.87
CA GLU A 54 7.29 -2.78 13.29
C GLU A 54 8.70 -2.60 13.87
N VAL A 55 9.41 -1.60 13.36
CA VAL A 55 10.73 -1.19 13.84
C VAL A 55 10.62 0.18 14.50
N GLY A 56 10.94 0.22 15.79
CA GLY A 56 11.04 1.42 16.59
C GLY A 56 10.91 1.14 18.09
N ARG A 57 10.90 2.20 18.90
CA ARG A 57 10.53 2.12 20.33
C ARG A 57 9.38 3.07 20.67
N LYS A 58 8.44 2.60 21.51
CA LYS A 58 7.24 3.36 21.92
C LYS A 58 7.51 4.34 23.07
N SER A 59 8.68 4.27 23.69
CA SER A 59 9.10 5.16 24.79
C SER A 59 9.92 6.33 24.27
N SER A 60 9.52 7.56 24.62
CA SER A 60 10.29 8.78 24.31
C SER A 60 11.64 8.84 25.03
N HIS A 61 11.82 8.08 26.12
CA HIS A 61 13.05 8.06 26.92
C HIS A 61 14.08 7.04 26.43
N ASN A 62 13.73 6.22 25.46
CA ASN A 62 14.61 5.18 24.92
C ASN A 62 14.36 5.09 23.43
N GLN A 63 14.70 6.15 22.70
CA GLN A 63 14.65 6.14 21.24
C GLN A 63 15.87 5.43 20.68
N LEU A 64 15.70 4.80 19.53
CA LEU A 64 16.82 4.23 18.78
C LEU A 64 17.60 5.34 18.10
N SER A 65 18.90 5.13 17.98
CA SER A 65 19.73 5.78 16.97
C SER A 65 19.39 5.26 15.56
N LEU A 66 19.81 6.00 14.54
CA LEU A 66 19.63 5.59 13.14
C LEU A 66 20.26 4.22 12.87
N GLU A 67 21.47 4.00 13.41
CA GLU A 67 22.22 2.76 13.25
C GLU A 67 21.50 1.57 13.89
N GLU A 68 20.91 1.75 15.07
CA GLU A 68 20.10 0.70 15.73
C GLU A 68 18.80 0.41 14.96
N THR A 69 18.15 1.43 14.39
CA THR A 69 16.95 1.25 13.55
C THR A 69 17.30 0.49 12.27
N VAL A 70 18.43 0.81 11.64
CA VAL A 70 18.98 0.08 10.48
C VAL A 70 19.28 -1.37 10.85
N GLU A 71 19.98 -1.62 11.97
CA GLU A 71 20.28 -2.97 12.45
C GLU A 71 19.01 -3.79 12.68
N ARG A 72 17.98 -3.18 13.28
CA ARG A 72 16.70 -3.85 13.50
C ARG A 72 15.98 -4.19 12.20
N ILE A 73 16.06 -3.33 11.18
CA ILE A 73 15.55 -3.66 9.84
C ILE A 73 16.33 -4.85 9.26
N SER A 74 17.65 -4.85 9.38
CA SER A 74 18.47 -5.98 8.90
C SER A 74 18.11 -7.29 9.60
N VAL A 75 17.88 -7.27 10.92
CA VAL A 75 17.40 -8.44 11.69
C VAL A 75 15.98 -8.84 11.28
N ALA A 76 15.07 -7.89 11.09
CA ALA A 76 13.70 -8.17 10.67
C ALA A 76 13.66 -8.88 9.30
N LYS A 77 14.58 -8.55 8.39
CA LYS A 77 14.70 -9.21 7.08
C LYS A 77 14.98 -10.71 7.18
N GLU A 78 15.65 -11.18 8.23
CA GLU A 78 15.87 -12.62 8.47
C GLU A 78 14.54 -13.38 8.60
N TRP A 79 13.48 -12.72 9.07
CA TRP A 79 12.16 -13.31 9.25
C TRP A 79 11.28 -13.19 7.99
N SER A 80 11.71 -12.42 6.99
CA SER A 80 10.99 -12.18 5.72
C SER A 80 9.53 -11.80 5.93
N PRO A 81 9.22 -10.71 6.67
CA PRO A 81 7.86 -10.23 6.82
C PRO A 81 7.31 -9.73 5.48
N ASP A 82 5.99 -9.67 5.36
CA ASP A 82 5.28 -9.13 4.19
C ASP A 82 5.38 -7.60 4.11
N LEU A 83 5.60 -6.93 5.25
CA LEU A 83 5.72 -5.47 5.34
C LEU A 83 6.61 -5.06 6.51
N LEU A 84 7.52 -4.11 6.28
CA LEU A 84 8.22 -3.39 7.36
C LEU A 84 7.49 -2.10 7.67
N ILE A 85 7.27 -1.81 8.95
CA ILE A 85 6.63 -0.59 9.44
C ILE A 85 7.68 0.22 10.21
N VAL A 86 7.85 1.48 9.84
CA VAL A 86 8.65 2.45 10.59
C VAL A 86 7.73 3.18 11.55
N GLU A 87 7.96 3.00 12.86
CA GLU A 87 7.18 3.59 13.95
C GLU A 87 7.17 5.13 13.85
N GLY A 88 6.00 5.71 14.05
CA GLY A 88 5.77 7.15 14.10
C GLY A 88 4.90 7.57 15.28
N ARG A 89 4.29 6.60 16.00
CA ARG A 89 3.33 6.81 17.09
C ARG A 89 2.13 7.64 16.65
N GLU A 90 1.15 7.81 17.53
CA GLU A 90 0.05 8.76 17.31
C GLU A 90 0.51 10.22 17.38
N SER A 91 1.59 10.49 18.15
CA SER A 91 2.12 11.84 18.29
C SER A 91 2.81 12.35 17.03
N GLY A 92 3.44 11.49 16.23
CA GLY A 92 4.25 11.90 15.09
C GLY A 92 5.40 12.84 15.46
N ARG A 93 5.89 12.78 16.71
CA ARG A 93 6.90 13.69 17.27
C ARG A 93 7.85 12.93 18.19
N SER A 94 9.11 13.32 18.18
CA SER A 94 10.19 12.74 19.00
C SER A 94 10.19 11.21 18.90
N VAL A 95 10.23 10.69 17.68
CA VAL A 95 10.18 9.25 17.41
C VAL A 95 10.74 8.92 16.03
N GLU A 96 11.70 7.99 15.99
CA GLU A 96 12.30 7.43 14.77
C GLU A 96 12.58 8.49 13.70
N ILE A 97 11.76 8.58 12.65
CA ILE A 97 11.96 9.50 11.53
C ILE A 97 11.44 10.92 11.77
N TYR A 98 10.92 11.24 12.96
CA TYR A 98 10.36 12.53 13.32
C TYR A 98 11.17 13.22 14.43
N ASP A 99 11.42 14.51 14.26
CA ASP A 99 12.03 15.36 15.30
C ASP A 99 11.01 15.80 16.36
N ASP A 100 11.43 16.67 17.29
CA ASP A 100 10.58 17.15 18.38
C ASP A 100 9.39 18.01 17.91
N ALA A 101 9.50 18.64 16.74
CA ALA A 101 8.41 19.39 16.12
C ALA A 101 7.48 18.48 15.28
N GLY A 102 7.95 17.29 14.92
CA GLY A 102 7.27 16.33 14.04
C GLY A 102 7.64 16.48 12.57
N ALA A 103 8.71 17.24 12.27
CA ALA A 103 9.27 17.32 10.94
C ALA A 103 10.05 16.05 10.60
N ILE A 104 10.05 15.68 9.33
CA ILE A 104 10.69 14.45 8.85
C ILE A 104 12.20 14.62 8.79
N LYS A 105 12.91 13.72 9.47
CA LYS A 105 14.37 13.52 9.35
C LYS A 105 14.66 12.76 8.07
N TRP A 106 14.81 13.51 6.98
CA TRP A 106 14.92 12.93 5.65
C TRP A 106 16.16 12.08 5.40
N ASP A 107 17.27 12.42 6.05
CA ASP A 107 18.49 11.64 6.07
C ASP A 107 18.25 10.24 6.66
N TRP A 108 17.41 10.14 7.71
CA TRP A 108 16.98 8.86 8.25
C TRP A 108 16.13 8.10 7.23
N VAL A 109 15.09 8.73 6.69
CA VAL A 109 14.18 8.12 5.71
C VAL A 109 14.95 7.56 4.50
N ASP A 110 15.87 8.34 3.92
CA ASP A 110 16.69 7.92 2.79
C ASP A 110 17.54 6.69 3.15
N ARG A 111 18.13 6.68 4.36
CA ARG A 111 18.93 5.54 4.84
C ARG A 111 18.08 4.29 5.07
N LEU A 112 16.88 4.42 5.63
CA LEU A 112 15.97 3.27 5.84
C LEU A 112 15.48 2.70 4.50
N ILE A 113 15.17 3.55 3.52
CA ILE A 113 14.78 3.13 2.16
C ILE A 113 15.92 2.38 1.46
N ALA A 114 17.17 2.77 1.69
CA ALA A 114 18.31 2.05 1.12
C ALA A 114 18.51 0.65 1.75
N GLU A 115 18.20 0.48 3.03
CA GLU A 115 18.39 -0.78 3.77
C GLU A 115 17.21 -1.77 3.60
N ALA A 116 15.98 -1.29 3.54
CA ALA A 116 14.77 -2.13 3.54
C ALA A 116 14.63 -3.16 2.39
N PRO A 117 15.06 -2.89 1.14
CA PRO A 117 14.87 -3.80 0.02
C PRO A 117 15.39 -5.23 0.30
N PRO A 118 14.65 -6.27 -0.13
CA PRO A 118 13.52 -6.23 -1.06
C PRO A 118 12.14 -5.99 -0.42
N LEU A 119 12.07 -5.73 0.89
CA LEU A 119 10.80 -5.65 1.61
C LEU A 119 10.09 -4.31 1.35
N PRO A 120 8.75 -4.31 1.19
CA PRO A 120 8.01 -3.06 1.16
C PRO A 120 8.07 -2.38 2.52
N LEU A 121 8.16 -1.05 2.50
CA LEU A 121 8.24 -0.21 3.69
C LEU A 121 6.96 0.62 3.82
N MET A 122 6.45 0.76 5.05
CA MET A 122 5.37 1.66 5.43
C MET A 122 5.87 2.61 6.51
N PHE A 123 5.59 3.90 6.35
CA PHE A 123 5.90 4.90 7.36
C PHE A 123 4.61 5.28 8.10
N GLU A 124 4.59 5.18 9.41
CA GLU A 124 3.48 5.79 10.16
C GLU A 124 3.53 7.31 10.03
N ALA A 125 2.44 7.92 9.60
CA ALA A 125 2.33 9.36 9.35
C ALA A 125 0.97 9.86 9.85
N PRO A 126 0.80 10.02 11.18
CA PRO A 126 -0.48 10.39 11.77
C PRO A 126 -0.97 11.79 11.34
N HIS A 127 -0.06 12.72 11.05
CA HIS A 127 -0.41 14.11 10.73
C HIS A 127 -0.46 14.39 9.23
N GLU A 128 -1.39 15.26 8.82
CA GLU A 128 -1.59 15.62 7.42
C GLU A 128 -0.32 16.18 6.76
N ILE A 129 0.46 17.00 7.48
CA ILE A 129 1.71 17.57 6.96
C ILE A 129 2.74 16.48 6.64
N GLN A 130 2.84 15.46 7.47
CA GLN A 130 3.77 14.33 7.27
C GLN A 130 3.34 13.51 6.04
N GLN A 131 2.03 13.28 5.88
CA GLN A 131 1.47 12.59 4.73
C GLN A 131 1.77 13.34 3.43
N THR A 132 1.55 14.65 3.41
CA THR A 132 1.84 15.52 2.27
C THR A 132 3.33 15.48 1.90
N GLU A 133 4.22 15.67 2.87
CA GLU A 133 5.66 15.67 2.64
C GLU A 133 6.18 14.32 2.12
N MET A 134 5.69 13.20 2.69
CA MET A 134 5.99 11.85 2.19
C MET A 134 5.49 11.64 0.75
N ILE A 135 4.28 12.09 0.42
CA ILE A 135 3.73 12.00 -0.94
C ILE A 135 4.55 12.84 -1.92
N LEU A 136 4.95 14.04 -1.53
CA LEU A 136 5.73 14.95 -2.38
C LEU A 136 7.10 14.37 -2.72
N ARG A 137 7.78 13.78 -1.74
CA ARG A 137 9.15 13.30 -1.91
C ARG A 137 9.24 11.86 -2.42
N LEU A 138 8.42 10.95 -1.89
CA LEU A 138 8.45 9.52 -2.22
C LEU A 138 7.41 9.13 -3.27
N GLY A 139 6.53 10.07 -3.64
CA GLY A 139 5.50 9.90 -4.64
C GLY A 139 4.17 9.40 -4.06
N PRO A 140 3.08 9.49 -4.84
CA PRO A 140 1.71 9.19 -4.39
C PRO A 140 1.45 7.72 -4.06
N ARG A 141 2.44 6.83 -4.24
CA ARG A 141 2.35 5.40 -3.93
C ARG A 141 3.06 4.98 -2.64
N VAL A 142 3.64 5.92 -1.90
CA VAL A 142 4.25 5.64 -0.59
C VAL A 142 3.22 4.98 0.34
N ASN A 143 3.60 3.90 1.03
CA ASN A 143 2.72 3.27 2.02
C ASN A 143 2.75 4.09 3.31
N LEU A 144 1.57 4.51 3.79
CA LEU A 144 1.44 5.31 5.00
C LEU A 144 0.55 4.58 6.01
N GLY A 145 1.03 4.47 7.24
CA GLY A 145 0.34 3.90 8.39
C GLY A 145 -0.15 4.95 9.38
N ASN A 146 -0.90 4.51 10.38
CA ASN A 146 -1.45 5.35 11.45
C ASN A 146 -2.25 6.59 10.96
N VAL A 147 -2.87 6.49 9.78
CA VAL A 147 -3.70 7.54 9.20
C VAL A 147 -5.04 7.56 9.94
N ALA A 148 -5.40 8.69 10.53
CA ALA A 148 -6.70 8.84 11.19
C ALA A 148 -7.86 8.56 10.22
N MET A 149 -8.89 7.86 10.69
CA MET A 149 -10.05 7.47 9.87
C MET A 149 -10.73 8.67 9.18
N SER A 150 -10.81 9.81 9.87
CA SER A 150 -11.34 11.07 9.33
C SER A 150 -10.49 11.67 8.22
N SER A 151 -9.21 11.30 8.13
CA SER A 151 -8.23 11.84 7.20
C SER A 151 -8.06 10.97 5.94
N VAL A 152 -8.69 9.80 5.85
CA VAL A 152 -8.56 8.89 4.70
C VAL A 152 -8.95 9.56 3.38
N ALA A 153 -10.07 10.30 3.37
CA ALA A 153 -10.49 11.02 2.17
C ALA A 153 -9.51 12.16 1.82
N ALA A 154 -9.01 12.88 2.82
CA ALA A 154 -8.01 13.93 2.63
C ALA A 154 -6.72 13.37 2.01
N LEU A 155 -6.21 12.28 2.57
CA LEU A 155 -5.03 11.58 2.07
C LEU A 155 -5.20 11.14 0.61
N GLU A 156 -6.36 10.58 0.24
CA GLU A 156 -6.61 10.20 -1.15
C GLU A 156 -6.62 11.44 -2.07
N THR A 157 -7.22 12.56 -1.65
CA THR A 157 -7.15 13.80 -2.45
C THR A 157 -5.73 14.33 -2.63
N GLN A 158 -4.87 14.16 -1.62
CA GLN A 158 -3.45 14.51 -1.71
C GLN A 158 -2.71 13.61 -2.69
N ARG A 159 -2.93 12.29 -2.63
CA ARG A 159 -2.34 11.33 -3.58
C ARG A 159 -2.76 11.60 -5.02
N GLN A 160 -3.97 12.10 -5.25
CA GLN A 160 -4.46 12.50 -6.57
C GLN A 160 -4.01 13.90 -7.01
N GLY A 161 -3.31 14.65 -6.15
CA GLY A 161 -2.86 16.01 -6.43
C GLY A 161 -3.98 17.04 -6.53
N PHE A 162 -5.08 16.84 -5.79
CA PHE A 162 -6.24 17.74 -5.77
C PHE A 162 -6.18 18.78 -4.65
N ARG A 163 -5.20 18.72 -3.74
CA ARG A 163 -4.96 19.77 -2.73
C ARG A 163 -3.88 20.72 -3.21
N GLY A 164 -3.92 21.97 -2.74
CA GLY A 164 -2.94 23.00 -3.10
C GLY A 164 -1.50 22.53 -2.91
N ASP A 165 -1.22 21.89 -1.78
CA ASP A 165 0.13 21.44 -1.41
C ASP A 165 0.66 20.27 -2.26
N THR A 166 -0.22 19.56 -2.98
CA THR A 166 0.13 18.40 -3.82
C THR A 166 -0.24 18.60 -5.29
N PHE A 167 -0.60 19.82 -5.67
CA PHE A 167 -1.07 20.13 -7.02
C PHE A 167 0.01 19.80 -8.05
N GLY A 168 -0.31 18.93 -9.01
CA GLY A 168 0.64 18.47 -10.04
C GLY A 168 1.47 17.23 -9.70
N VAL A 169 1.37 16.70 -8.48
CA VAL A 169 2.06 15.46 -8.02
C VAL A 169 1.31 14.19 -8.42
N ALA A 170 0.12 14.37 -9.03
CA ALA A 170 -0.77 13.29 -9.42
C ALA A 170 0.01 12.17 -10.14
N PRO A 171 -0.22 10.89 -9.79
CA PRO A 171 0.38 9.78 -10.52
C PRO A 171 0.02 9.95 -12.01
N PRO A 172 0.95 9.65 -12.94
CA PRO A 172 0.66 9.77 -14.35
C PRO A 172 -0.65 9.03 -14.62
N LEU A 173 -1.64 9.77 -15.11
CA LEU A 173 -2.93 9.20 -15.40
C LEU A 173 -2.67 8.01 -16.34
N PRO A 174 -3.23 6.81 -16.08
CA PRO A 174 -3.21 5.77 -17.10
C PRO A 174 -3.83 6.38 -18.37
N ASP A 175 -3.01 6.42 -19.43
CA ASP A 175 -3.20 7.09 -20.73
C ASP A 175 -4.47 7.98 -20.81
N THR A 176 -4.28 9.30 -20.89
CA THR A 176 -5.32 10.37 -20.84
C THR A 176 -6.44 10.26 -21.88
N ARG A 177 -6.43 9.20 -22.70
CA ARG A 177 -7.46 8.82 -23.65
C ARG A 177 -8.70 8.19 -23.01
N LEU A 178 -8.65 7.75 -21.74
CA LEU A 178 -9.77 7.08 -21.09
C LEU A 178 -10.67 8.04 -20.30
N SER A 179 -11.99 7.96 -20.54
CA SER A 179 -13.00 8.69 -19.73
C SER A 179 -12.95 8.30 -18.24
N PRO A 180 -13.46 9.14 -17.31
CA PRO A 180 -13.47 8.83 -15.88
C PRO A 180 -14.14 7.48 -15.55
N ALA A 181 -15.27 7.18 -16.20
CA ALA A 181 -15.94 5.90 -16.03
C ALA A 181 -15.09 4.73 -16.56
N ALA A 182 -14.40 4.90 -17.69
CA ALA A 182 -13.50 3.87 -18.22
C ALA A 182 -12.32 3.62 -17.27
N ARG A 183 -11.72 4.66 -16.71
CA ARG A 183 -10.66 4.52 -15.69
C ARG A 183 -11.17 3.78 -14.47
N PHE A 184 -12.33 4.16 -13.96
CA PHE A 184 -12.92 3.52 -12.79
C PHE A 184 -13.18 2.02 -13.02
N LEU A 185 -13.79 1.65 -14.16
CA LEU A 185 -13.99 0.24 -14.48
C LEU A 185 -12.68 -0.54 -14.65
N TYR A 186 -11.67 0.08 -15.29
CA TYR A 186 -10.35 -0.54 -15.42
C TYR A 186 -9.71 -0.82 -14.06
N HIS A 187 -9.77 0.14 -13.13
CA HIS A 187 -9.28 -0.06 -11.77
C HIS A 187 -10.06 -1.16 -11.03
N MET A 188 -11.39 -1.19 -11.13
CA MET A 188 -12.21 -2.25 -10.54
C MET A 188 -11.82 -3.64 -11.05
N LEU A 189 -11.65 -3.79 -12.36
CA LEU A 189 -11.25 -5.06 -13.00
C LEU A 189 -9.83 -5.48 -12.63
N ARG A 190 -8.92 -4.51 -12.46
CA ARG A 190 -7.55 -4.78 -12.02
C ARG A 190 -7.50 -5.21 -10.54
N THR A 191 -8.34 -4.63 -9.69
CA THR A 191 -8.35 -4.89 -8.24
C THR A 191 -9.11 -6.17 -7.89
N TYR A 192 -10.28 -6.39 -8.50
CA TYR A 192 -11.19 -7.48 -8.13
C TYR A 192 -11.20 -8.64 -9.14
N GLY A 193 -10.38 -8.54 -10.19
CA GLY A 193 -10.29 -9.56 -11.23
C GLY A 193 -11.42 -9.51 -12.27
N ALA A 194 -11.47 -10.57 -13.09
CA ALA A 194 -12.38 -10.64 -14.22
C ALA A 194 -13.85 -10.71 -13.77
N MET A 195 -14.73 -9.96 -14.44
CA MET A 195 -16.15 -9.93 -14.10
C MET A 195 -17.04 -9.52 -15.27
N ASP A 196 -18.33 -9.83 -15.15
CA ASP A 196 -19.33 -9.46 -16.15
C ASP A 196 -19.87 -8.03 -15.97
N GLN A 197 -20.63 -7.56 -16.96
CA GLN A 197 -21.24 -6.23 -16.92
C GLN A 197 -22.26 -6.07 -15.78
N GLY A 198 -22.96 -7.15 -15.39
CA GLY A 198 -23.96 -7.11 -14.32
C GLY A 198 -23.32 -6.84 -12.97
N LYS A 199 -22.24 -7.54 -12.65
CA LYS A 199 -21.44 -7.34 -11.44
C LYS A 199 -20.80 -5.96 -11.42
N LEU A 200 -20.29 -5.48 -12.56
CA LEU A 200 -19.79 -4.10 -12.68
C LEU A 200 -20.88 -3.07 -12.41
N LEU A 201 -22.11 -3.28 -12.88
CA LEU A 201 -23.23 -2.37 -12.60
C LEU A 201 -23.54 -2.31 -11.10
N THR A 202 -23.66 -3.48 -10.46
CA THR A 202 -23.97 -3.57 -9.03
C THR A 202 -22.87 -2.95 -8.18
N LEU A 203 -21.59 -3.22 -8.48
CA LEU A 203 -20.46 -2.71 -7.69
C LEU A 203 -20.23 -1.21 -7.88
N THR A 204 -20.50 -0.67 -9.07
CA THR A 204 -20.14 0.73 -9.40
C THR A 204 -21.28 1.72 -9.17
N GLY A 205 -22.54 1.26 -9.14
CA GLY A 205 -23.72 2.12 -9.08
C GLY A 205 -23.92 3.01 -10.33
N LEU A 206 -23.10 2.84 -11.37
CA LEU A 206 -23.16 3.66 -12.57
C LEU A 206 -24.37 3.28 -13.45
N LYS A 207 -24.89 4.27 -14.19
CA LYS A 207 -25.93 4.01 -15.19
C LYS A 207 -25.45 2.97 -16.21
N ARG A 208 -26.34 2.05 -16.61
CA ARG A 208 -26.06 1.00 -17.61
C ARG A 208 -25.34 1.50 -18.86
N ARG A 209 -25.82 2.61 -19.43
CA ARG A 209 -25.23 3.24 -20.62
C ARG A 209 -23.78 3.69 -20.40
N THR A 210 -23.44 4.16 -19.20
CA THR A 210 -22.11 4.63 -18.83
C THR A 210 -21.15 3.45 -18.73
N VAL A 211 -21.57 2.37 -18.08
CA VAL A 211 -20.77 1.13 -17.98
C VAL A 211 -20.52 0.54 -19.37
N GLN A 212 -21.57 0.45 -20.20
CA GLN A 212 -21.43 -0.06 -21.57
C GLN A 212 -20.51 0.79 -22.44
N TYR A 213 -20.61 2.12 -22.36
CA TYR A 213 -19.72 3.03 -23.08
C TYR A 213 -18.27 2.87 -22.62
N ALA A 214 -18.04 2.85 -21.32
CA ALA A 214 -16.73 2.66 -20.71
C ALA A 214 -16.08 1.32 -21.12
N LEU A 215 -16.82 0.21 -21.03
CA LEU A 215 -16.34 -1.10 -21.46
C LEU A 215 -15.99 -1.15 -22.94
N ARG A 216 -16.85 -0.58 -23.82
CA ARG A 216 -16.54 -0.49 -25.26
C ARG A 216 -15.27 0.31 -25.53
N SER A 217 -15.09 1.44 -24.83
CA SER A 217 -13.88 2.27 -24.97
C SER A 217 -12.63 1.52 -24.55
N LEU A 218 -12.69 0.78 -23.43
CA LEU A 218 -11.56 0.02 -22.90
C LEU A 218 -11.19 -1.17 -23.78
N VAL A 219 -12.18 -1.90 -24.31
CA VAL A 219 -11.95 -3.01 -25.25
C VAL A 219 -11.39 -2.49 -26.57
N ARG A 220 -11.94 -1.39 -27.11
CA ARG A 220 -11.42 -0.76 -28.33
C ARG A 220 -9.99 -0.27 -28.14
N GLY A 221 -9.68 0.30 -26.98
CA GLY A 221 -8.33 0.73 -26.61
C GLY A 221 -7.38 -0.40 -26.19
N GLN A 222 -7.81 -1.66 -26.31
CA GLN A 222 -7.03 -2.86 -25.93
C GLN A 222 -6.61 -2.92 -24.46
N PHE A 223 -7.22 -2.12 -23.58
CA PHE A 223 -7.00 -2.18 -22.12
C PHE A 223 -7.67 -3.38 -21.48
N LEU A 224 -8.78 -3.85 -22.07
CA LEU A 224 -9.53 -5.02 -21.62
C LEU A 224 -9.67 -6.06 -22.73
N ARG A 225 -9.67 -7.33 -22.33
CA ARG A 225 -10.16 -8.44 -23.15
C ARG A 225 -11.61 -8.72 -22.81
N GLN A 226 -12.38 -9.08 -23.83
CA GLN A 226 -13.77 -9.50 -23.69
C GLN A 226 -13.88 -10.95 -24.14
N LEU A 227 -14.22 -11.84 -23.21
CA LEU A 227 -14.36 -13.27 -23.45
C LEU A 227 -15.81 -13.70 -23.22
N PRO A 228 -16.31 -14.73 -23.93
CA PRO A 228 -17.59 -15.34 -23.56
C PRO A 228 -17.48 -15.98 -22.18
N ASP A 229 -18.56 -15.91 -21.40
CA ASP A 229 -18.63 -16.64 -20.14
C ASP A 229 -18.65 -18.16 -20.43
N PRO A 230 -17.80 -18.97 -19.78
CA PRO A 230 -17.77 -20.42 -19.99
C PRO A 230 -19.09 -21.13 -19.65
N HIS A 231 -19.93 -20.54 -18.80
CA HIS A 231 -21.18 -21.15 -18.33
C HIS A 231 -22.43 -20.54 -18.99
N ASP A 232 -22.31 -19.37 -19.63
CA ASP A 232 -23.40 -18.72 -20.36
C ASP A 232 -22.83 -17.90 -21.54
N TYR A 233 -22.79 -18.50 -22.73
CA TYR A 233 -22.23 -17.86 -23.93
C TYR A 233 -22.93 -16.56 -24.36
N ARG A 234 -24.07 -16.19 -23.77
CA ARG A 234 -24.73 -14.88 -23.99
C ARG A 234 -24.10 -13.77 -23.15
N ARG A 235 -23.40 -14.13 -22.06
CA ARG A 235 -22.67 -13.20 -21.20
C ARG A 235 -21.25 -12.98 -21.69
N ARG A 236 -20.67 -11.90 -21.19
CA ARG A 236 -19.34 -11.45 -21.54
C ARG A 236 -18.61 -11.13 -20.25
N ILE A 237 -17.44 -11.75 -20.08
CA ILE A 237 -16.53 -11.50 -18.98
C ILE A 237 -15.44 -10.56 -19.50
N TYR A 238 -15.16 -9.52 -18.72
CA TYR A 238 -14.12 -8.55 -19.00
C TYR A 238 -12.93 -8.80 -18.08
N SER A 239 -11.72 -8.72 -18.61
CA SER A 239 -10.47 -8.84 -17.84
C SER A 239 -9.40 -7.91 -18.38
N CYS A 240 -8.45 -7.50 -17.53
CA CYS A 240 -7.34 -6.66 -17.97
C CYS A 240 -6.47 -7.40 -19.00
N ALA A 241 -6.07 -6.71 -20.07
CA ALA A 241 -5.05 -7.23 -20.99
C ALA A 241 -3.72 -7.37 -20.23
N THR A 242 -2.95 -8.42 -20.54
CA THR A 242 -1.74 -8.81 -19.80
C THR A 242 -0.57 -7.83 -19.92
N GLU A 243 -0.63 -6.83 -20.80
CA GLU A 243 0.24 -5.64 -20.81
C GLU A 243 -0.52 -4.44 -21.41
N PRO A 244 -0.36 -3.20 -20.92
CA PRO A 244 -0.86 -2.02 -21.61
C PRO A 244 -0.08 -1.79 -22.91
N PRO A 245 -0.73 -1.35 -24.02
CA PRO A 245 -0.03 -1.07 -25.27
C PRO A 245 1.05 -0.01 -25.04
N ARG A 246 2.32 -0.33 -25.36
CA ARG A 246 3.40 0.66 -25.42
C ARG A 246 2.99 1.74 -26.41
N GLY A 247 2.93 2.99 -25.95
CA GLY A 247 2.61 4.14 -26.78
C GLY A 247 3.42 4.13 -28.08
N GLY A 248 2.75 4.31 -29.21
CA GLY A 248 3.37 4.31 -30.53
C GLY A 248 4.57 5.24 -30.57
N ALA A 249 5.72 4.70 -30.96
CA ALA A 249 6.94 5.45 -31.19
C ALA A 249 6.67 6.55 -32.22
N THR A 250 6.78 7.80 -31.81
CA THR A 250 6.98 8.91 -32.74
C THR A 250 8.37 8.75 -33.35
N ALA A 251 8.42 8.49 -34.66
CA ALA A 251 9.66 8.45 -35.42
C ALA A 251 10.42 9.79 -35.31
N PRO A 252 11.77 9.78 -35.27
CA PRO A 252 12.56 11.00 -35.19
C PRO A 252 12.42 11.81 -36.49
N ARG A 253 12.02 13.08 -36.38
CA ARG A 253 12.09 14.04 -37.49
C ARG A 253 13.57 14.27 -37.81
N GLY A 254 13.96 14.01 -39.06
CA GLY A 254 15.30 14.29 -39.58
C GLY A 254 15.61 15.79 -39.61
N PRO A 255 16.90 16.16 -39.71
CA PRO A 255 17.34 17.54 -39.55
C PRO A 255 16.92 18.43 -40.72
N PRO A 256 16.68 19.73 -40.48
CA PRO A 256 16.26 20.66 -41.51
C PRO A 256 17.39 20.94 -42.51
N ARG A 257 17.03 21.07 -43.79
CA ARG A 257 17.85 21.64 -44.85
C ARG A 257 17.76 23.16 -44.83
#